data_AF-A0A3D3WFI7-F1
#
_entry.id   AF-A0A3D3WFI7-F1
#
_cell.length_a   1.000
_cell.length_b   1.000
_cell.length_c   1.000
_cell.angle_alpha   90.00
_cell.angle_beta   90.00
_cell.angle_gamma   90.00
#
_symmetry.space_group_name_H-M   'P 1'
#
loop_
_entity.id
_entity.type
_entity.pdbx_description
1 polymer ?
#
loop_
_entity_poly.entity_id
_entity_poly.type
_entity_poly.pdbx_seq_one_letter_code
_entity_poly.pdbx_strand_id
1 'polypeptide(L)'
;MSDDFPKNLLNSISHQIVCSKCESEYLAGQTDSSSLQSYSQLDVGFTDIGLQVWCRRHNGNVAHIDFEGIMLQTDFRCLESKK
;
A
#
# COMPACT_ATOMS: atom_id res chain seq x y z
N MET A 1 11.91 23.50 -19.64
CA MET A 1 10.61 22.83 -19.88
C MET A 1 10.18 22.30 -18.52
N SER A 2 9.06 22.81 -17.99
CA SER A 2 8.58 22.50 -16.65
C SER A 2 7.93 21.12 -16.65
N ASP A 3 8.61 20.14 -16.07
CA ASP A 3 8.03 18.83 -15.75
C ASP A 3 7.04 18.99 -14.58
N ASP A 4 5.88 19.59 -14.86
CA ASP A 4 4.78 19.65 -13.91
C ASP A 4 4.09 18.28 -13.96
N PHE A 5 4.57 17.33 -13.15
CA PHE A 5 3.87 16.06 -12.97
C PHE A 5 2.46 16.37 -12.48
N PRO A 6 1.41 15.72 -13.02
CA PRO A 6 0.07 15.84 -12.48
C PRO A 6 0.10 15.68 -10.95
N LYS A 7 -0.44 16.63 -10.19
CA LYS A 7 -0.35 16.66 -8.71
C LYS A 7 -0.76 15.34 -8.04
N ASN A 8 -1.60 14.54 -8.71
CA ASN A 8 -2.06 13.23 -8.29
C ASN A 8 -1.01 12.10 -8.40
N LEU A 9 0.18 12.37 -8.96
CA LEU A 9 1.28 11.40 -9.08
C LEU A 9 2.33 11.51 -7.96
N LEU A 10 2.20 12.50 -7.07
CA LEU A 10 3.08 12.70 -5.92
C LEU A 10 2.49 12.04 -4.65
N ASN A 11 3.32 11.90 -3.62
CA ASN A 11 2.97 11.27 -2.33
C ASN A 11 1.78 11.98 -1.66
N SER A 12 0.57 11.44 -1.84
CA SER A 12 -0.70 12.04 -1.38
C SER A 12 -1.59 11.07 -0.58
N ILE A 13 -1.00 10.00 -0.05
CA ILE A 13 -1.71 8.97 0.73
C ILE A 13 -2.26 9.58 2.04
N SER A 14 -3.58 9.53 2.23
CA SER A 14 -4.25 10.04 3.43
C SER A 14 -4.38 9.00 4.55
N HIS A 15 -4.55 7.73 4.19
CA HIS A 15 -4.71 6.62 5.13
C HIS A 15 -3.91 5.41 4.64
N GLN A 16 -3.24 4.73 5.57
CA GLN A 16 -2.46 3.54 5.27
C GLN A 16 -3.34 2.30 5.35
N ILE A 17 -3.14 1.36 4.43
CA ILE A 17 -3.70 0.01 4.53
C ILE A 17 -2.83 -0.77 5.50
N VAL A 18 -3.43 -1.39 6.52
CA VAL A 18 -2.73 -2.13 7.57
C VAL A 18 -3.49 -3.42 7.92
N CYS A 19 -2.78 -4.42 8.43
CA CYS A 19 -3.43 -5.61 8.97
C CYS A 19 -3.96 -5.31 10.38
N SER A 20 -5.22 -5.66 10.67
CA SER A 20 -5.85 -5.42 11.98
C SER A 20 -5.12 -6.12 13.14
N LYS A 21 -4.50 -7.29 12.88
CA LYS A 21 -3.67 -7.99 13.86
C LYS A 21 -2.36 -7.24 14.11
N CYS A 22 -1.69 -6.78 13.05
CA CYS A 22 -0.50 -5.92 13.19
C CYS A 22 -0.81 -4.64 13.96
N GLU A 23 -1.94 -4.00 13.68
CA GLU A 23 -2.38 -2.80 14.39
C GLU A 23 -2.58 -3.08 15.88
N SER A 24 -3.28 -4.16 16.21
CA SER A 24 -3.51 -4.56 17.60
C SER A 24 -2.21 -4.85 18.36
N GLU A 25 -1.28 -5.59 17.74
CA GLU A 25 0.05 -5.89 18.30
C GLU A 25 0.89 -4.61 18.49
N TYR A 26 0.84 -3.70 17.51
CA TYR A 26 1.55 -2.43 17.55
C TYR A 26 1.02 -1.52 18.67
N LEU A 27 -0.30 -1.37 18.78
CA LEU A 27 -0.94 -0.58 19.83
C LEU A 27 -0.72 -1.19 21.23
N ALA A 28 -0.54 -2.51 21.30
CA ALA A 28 -0.17 -3.20 22.53
C ALA A 28 1.32 -3.10 22.89
N GLY A 29 2.14 -2.40 22.07
CA GLY A 29 3.57 -2.20 22.32
C GLY A 29 4.42 -3.46 22.11
N GLN A 30 3.96 -4.43 21.31
CA GLN A 30 4.65 -5.71 21.08
C GLN A 30 5.72 -5.63 19.98
N THR A 31 6.27 -4.44 19.74
CA THR A 31 7.18 -4.19 18.62
C THR A 31 8.09 -2.99 18.86
N ASP A 32 9.33 -3.13 18.42
CA ASP A 32 10.32 -2.04 18.38
C ASP A 32 10.29 -1.29 17.03
N SER A 33 9.34 -1.60 16.15
CA SER A 33 9.24 -0.97 14.84
C SER A 33 8.81 0.49 14.95
N SER A 34 9.45 1.36 14.16
CA SER A 34 9.23 2.81 14.21
C SER A 34 7.88 3.27 13.68
N SER A 35 7.16 2.42 12.93
CA SER A 35 5.82 2.73 12.42
C SER A 35 5.02 1.46 12.16
N LEU A 36 3.69 1.60 12.18
CA LEU A 36 2.78 0.50 11.83
C LEU A 36 2.96 0.03 10.38
N GLN A 37 3.38 0.92 9.48
CA GLN A 37 3.65 0.59 8.08
C GLN A 37 4.89 -0.31 7.94
N SER A 38 5.98 0.02 8.65
CA SER A 38 7.18 -0.82 8.69
C SER A 38 6.92 -2.15 9.40
N TYR A 39 6.06 -2.13 10.42
CA TYR A 39 5.68 -3.33 11.15
C TYR A 39 4.80 -4.26 10.31
N SER A 40 3.82 -3.69 9.61
CA SER A 40 2.92 -4.42 8.71
C SER A 40 3.68 -4.80 7.45
N GLN A 41 4.27 -6.00 7.42
CA GLN A 41 4.97 -6.52 6.24
C GLN A 41 3.95 -6.91 5.15
N LEU A 42 3.44 -5.89 4.45
CA LEU A 42 2.43 -6.05 3.40
C LEU A 42 3.10 -6.25 2.05
N ASP A 43 2.55 -7.19 1.29
CA ASP A 43 2.80 -7.33 -0.14
C ASP A 43 1.56 -6.84 -0.89
N VAL A 44 1.80 -6.16 -2.01
CA VAL A 44 0.75 -5.61 -2.86
C VAL A 44 1.01 -6.09 -4.29
N GLY A 45 0.00 -6.65 -4.95
CA GLY A 45 0.14 -7.19 -6.29
C GLY A 45 -1.17 -7.33 -7.03
N PHE A 46 -1.09 -7.45 -8.36
CA PHE A 46 -2.24 -7.76 -9.19
C PHE A 46 -2.59 -9.24 -9.16
N THR A 47 -3.87 -9.52 -9.31
CA THR A 47 -4.52 -10.84 -9.38
C THR A 47 -5.50 -10.84 -10.55
N ASP A 48 -6.10 -11.98 -10.86
CA ASP A 48 -7.03 -12.10 -12.00
C ASP A 48 -8.23 -11.16 -11.94
N ILE A 49 -8.67 -10.74 -10.74
CA ILE A 49 -9.82 -9.85 -10.56
C ILE A 49 -9.44 -8.39 -10.27
N GLY A 50 -8.19 -8.12 -9.88
CA GLY A 50 -7.76 -6.77 -9.51
C GLY A 50 -6.54 -6.73 -8.60
N LEU A 51 -6.54 -5.93 -7.54
CA LEU A 51 -5.38 -5.72 -6.65
C LEU A 51 -5.57 -6.42 -5.31
N GLN A 52 -4.56 -7.15 -4.86
CA GLN A 52 -4.54 -7.77 -3.53
C GLN A 52 -3.48 -7.12 -2.64
N VAL A 53 -3.84 -6.94 -1.37
CA VAL A 53 -2.95 -6.57 -0.28
C VAL A 53 -2.92 -7.72 0.72
N TRP A 54 -1.75 -8.29 0.95
CA TRP A 54 -1.55 -9.47 1.79
C TRP A 54 -0.54 -9.17 2.90
N CYS A 55 -0.88 -9.55 4.13
CA CYS A 55 0.03 -9.44 5.25
C CYS A 55 0.85 -10.73 5.40
N ARG A 56 2.17 -10.62 5.23
CA ARG A 56 3.09 -11.76 5.39
C ARG A 56 3.22 -12.21 6.83
N ARG A 57 3.21 -11.28 7.80
CA ARG A 57 3.36 -11.62 9.24
C ARG A 57 2.27 -12.54 9.75
N HIS A 58 1.03 -12.24 9.40
CA HIS A 58 -0.13 -13.02 9.85
C HIS A 58 -0.69 -13.96 8.79
N ASN A 59 0.00 -14.07 7.64
CA ASN A 59 -0.43 -14.84 6.48
C ASN A 59 -1.92 -14.61 6.16
N GLY A 60 -2.32 -13.34 6.06
CA GLY A 60 -3.73 -12.95 6.01
C GLY A 60 -4.02 -11.97 4.89
N ASN A 61 -5.11 -12.21 4.15
CA ASN A 61 -5.63 -11.24 3.18
C ASN A 61 -6.11 -9.99 3.94
N VAL A 62 -5.59 -8.82 3.56
CA VAL A 62 -5.96 -7.53 4.16
C VAL A 62 -7.02 -6.85 3.31
N ALA A 63 -6.82 -6.83 2.00
CA ALA A 63 -7.77 -6.29 1.05
C ALA A 63 -7.65 -7.01 -0.30
N HIS A 64 -8.79 -7.26 -0.94
CA HIS A 64 -8.85 -7.71 -2.33
C HIS A 64 -9.81 -6.79 -3.07
N ILE A 65 -9.26 -5.93 -3.90
CA ILE A 65 -10.01 -4.93 -4.66
C ILE A 65 -10.30 -5.55 -6.02
N ASP A 66 -11.57 -5.89 -6.24
CA ASP A 66 -12.07 -6.34 -7.53
C ASP A 66 -12.28 -5.12 -8.45
N PHE A 67 -11.80 -5.22 -9.67
CA PHE A 67 -12.00 -4.20 -10.70
C PHE A 67 -13.18 -4.53 -11.61
N GLU A 68 -13.91 -5.61 -11.36
CA GLU A 68 -15.09 -6.04 -12.12
C GLU A 68 -14.79 -6.21 -13.62
N GLY A 69 -13.57 -6.65 -13.94
CA GLY A 69 -13.09 -6.79 -15.31
C GLY A 69 -12.70 -5.46 -15.99
N ILE A 70 -12.71 -4.35 -15.26
CA ILE A 70 -12.27 -3.04 -15.77
C ILE A 70 -10.75 -2.94 -15.66
N MET A 71 -10.08 -2.64 -16.77
CA MET A 71 -8.66 -2.30 -16.76
C MET A 71 -8.49 -0.85 -16.28
N LEU A 72 -7.96 -0.67 -15.07
CA LEU A 72 -7.66 0.66 -14.56
C LEU A 72 -6.43 1.26 -15.27
N GLN A 73 -6.49 2.57 -15.53
CA GLN A 73 -5.32 3.31 -16.00
C GLN A 73 -4.24 3.30 -14.91
N THR A 74 -3.06 2.78 -15.24
CA THR A 74 -1.93 2.64 -14.33
C THR A 74 -0.68 3.31 -14.92
N ASP A 75 0.09 3.98 -14.08
CA ASP A 75 1.39 4.55 -14.43
C ASP A 75 2.46 3.83 -13.59
N PHE A 76 3.32 3.06 -14.27
CA PHE A 76 4.38 2.27 -13.63
C PHE A 76 5.73 2.98 -13.60
N ARG A 77 5.79 4.26 -14.00
CA ARG A 77 7.04 5.02 -13.91
C ARG A 77 7.38 5.26 -12.45
N CYS A 78 8.63 5.02 -12.09
CA CYS A 78 9.17 5.46 -10.80
C CYS A 78 9.40 6.97 -10.88
N LEU A 79 8.61 7.75 -10.13
CA LEU A 79 8.73 9.20 -10.08
C LEU A 79 9.52 9.59 -8.84
N GLU A 80 10.71 10.16 -9.06
CA GLU A 80 11.57 10.66 -8.00
C GLU A 80 11.55 12.19 -8.02
N SER A 81 11.30 12.80 -6.86
CA SER A 81 11.50 14.25 -6.71
C SER A 81 13.00 14.53 -6.72
N LYS A 82 13.47 15.36 -7.66
CA LYS A 82 14.84 15.88 -7.62
C LYS A 82 14.97 16.75 -6.37
N LYS A 83 15.83 16.33 -5.44
CA LYS A 83 16.22 17.10 -4.25
C LYS A 83 16.90 18.41 -4.63
#